data_AF-A0A2S2PNE8-F1
#
_entry.id   AF-A0A2S2PNE8-F1
#
_cell.length_a   1.000
_cell.length_b   1.000
_cell.length_c   1.000
_cell.angle_alpha   90.00
_cell.angle_beta   90.00
_cell.angle_gamma   90.00
#
_symmetry.space_group_name_H-M   'P 1'
#
loop_
_entity.id
_entity.type
_entity.pdbx_description
1 polymer ?
#
loop_
_entity_poly.entity_id
_entity_poly.type
_entity_poly.pdbx_seq_one_letter_code
_entity_poly.pdbx_strand_id
1 'polypeptide(L)'
;MVLSRNNENQHNLQVGNLTFEKVENFKYLGVNINSKNDMHREISERIASGNRCYHSISKLLKSKLLSRKSKTLLYTNYLRPVITYACETWSSTKGDDNRLAIFERKVLRNIFGPIYNTELRIFERRKNEDLYRLFSKPNITTYIKIKRMEWFGHVWRADGDIIKKVLTETIQKKKTNWQTTN
;
A
#
# COMPACT_ATOMS: atom_id res chain seq x y z
N MET A 1 -14.54 14.08 -8.05
CA MET A 1 -13.78 14.30 -6.80
C MET A 1 -12.93 15.54 -6.96
N VAL A 2 -13.01 16.49 -6.03
CA VAL A 2 -12.22 17.74 -6.07
C VAL A 2 -11.09 17.64 -5.05
N LEU A 3 -9.85 17.72 -5.53
CA LEU A 3 -8.66 17.79 -4.70
C LEU A 3 -8.09 19.20 -4.82
N SER A 4 -8.08 19.96 -3.72
CA SER A 4 -7.55 21.33 -3.68
C SER A 4 -6.44 21.42 -2.64
N ARG A 5 -5.34 22.12 -2.99
CA ARG A 5 -4.25 22.43 -2.04
C ARG A 5 -4.62 23.53 -1.06
N ASN A 6 -5.55 24.41 -1.45
CA ASN A 6 -6.02 25.49 -0.59
C ASN A 6 -7.32 25.06 0.08
N ASN A 7 -7.37 25.26 1.39
CA ASN A 7 -8.51 24.94 2.24
C ASN A 7 -9.64 25.98 2.11
N GLU A 8 -9.68 26.71 1.00
CA GLU A 8 -10.63 27.78 0.80
C GLU A 8 -11.96 27.18 0.34
N ASN A 9 -12.90 27.24 1.28
CA ASN A 9 -14.32 26.94 1.18
C ASN A 9 -14.74 25.45 1.21
N GLN A 10 -15.62 25.15 2.18
CA GLN A 10 -16.34 23.88 2.38
C GLN A 10 -17.56 23.74 1.44
N HIS A 11 -17.63 24.51 0.35
CA HIS A 11 -18.78 24.44 -0.53
C HIS A 11 -18.69 23.25 -1.48
N ASN A 12 -19.84 22.61 -1.69
CA ASN A 12 -20.00 21.58 -2.72
C ASN A 12 -19.66 22.15 -4.09
N LEU A 13 -19.06 21.35 -4.96
CA LEU A 13 -18.74 21.77 -6.32
C LEU A 13 -20.04 21.78 -7.14
N GLN A 14 -20.41 22.94 -7.68
CA GLN A 14 -21.50 23.08 -8.64
C GLN A 14 -20.93 22.99 -10.07
N VAL A 15 -21.46 22.09 -10.89
CA VAL A 15 -21.15 22.00 -12.32
C VAL A 15 -22.47 21.98 -13.10
N GLY A 16 -22.83 23.11 -13.69
CA GLY A 16 -24.16 23.31 -14.27
C GLY A 16 -25.25 23.12 -13.21
N ASN A 17 -26.13 22.13 -13.41
CA ASN A 17 -27.21 21.80 -12.48
C ASN A 17 -26.84 20.69 -11.49
N LEU A 18 -25.60 20.19 -11.52
CA LEU A 18 -25.13 19.10 -10.67
C LEU A 18 -24.33 19.62 -9.49
N THR A 19 -24.72 19.20 -8.29
CA THR A 19 -23.99 19.47 -7.04
C THR A 19 -23.19 18.24 -6.61
N PHE A 20 -21.88 18.38 -6.50
CA PHE A 20 -20.97 17.33 -6.03
C PHE A 20 -20.51 17.63 -4.61
N GLU A 21 -20.79 16.69 -3.70
CA GLU A 21 -20.37 16.80 -2.32
C GLU A 21 -18.84 16.78 -2.19
N LYS A 22 -18.32 17.67 -1.36
CA LYS A 22 -16.91 17.67 -0.96
C LYS A 22 -16.74 16.82 0.29
N VAL A 23 -16.15 15.63 0.13
CA VAL A 23 -15.84 14.72 1.24
C VAL A 23 -14.36 14.70 1.58
N GLU A 24 -14.02 14.49 2.85
CA GLU A 24 -12.63 14.36 3.29
C GLU A 24 -11.96 13.07 2.82
N ASN A 25 -12.74 11.98 2.76
CA ASN A 25 -12.27 10.65 2.38
C ASN A 25 -13.27 10.05 1.41
N PHE A 26 -12.77 9.56 0.29
CA PHE A 26 -13.57 8.95 -0.75
C PHE A 26 -12.96 7.62 -1.16
N LYS A 27 -13.78 6.56 -1.21
CA LYS A 27 -13.36 5.24 -1.66
C LYS A 27 -13.65 5.11 -3.15
N TYR A 28 -12.59 5.01 -3.94
CA TYR A 28 -12.68 4.82 -5.39
C TYR A 28 -11.95 3.54 -5.80
N LEU A 29 -12.64 2.63 -6.50
CA LEU A 29 -12.10 1.32 -6.90
C LEU A 29 -11.42 0.57 -5.74
N GLY A 30 -11.98 0.71 -4.54
CA GLY A 30 -11.46 0.08 -3.32
C GLY A 30 -10.27 0.77 -2.67
N VAL A 31 -9.73 1.87 -3.22
CA VAL A 31 -8.65 2.68 -2.65
C VAL A 31 -9.24 3.94 -2.00
N ASN A 32 -8.81 4.27 -0.79
CA ASN A 32 -9.20 5.48 -0.09
C ASN A 32 -8.32 6.66 -0.53
N ILE A 33 -8.95 7.67 -1.12
CA ILE A 33 -8.33 8.94 -1.49
C ILE A 33 -8.79 9.99 -0.48
N ASN A 34 -7.87 10.78 0.05
CA ASN A 34 -8.18 11.80 1.04
C ASN A 34 -7.87 13.23 0.57
N SER A 35 -8.48 14.21 1.23
CA SER A 35 -8.29 15.63 0.95
C SER A 35 -6.86 16.12 1.22
N LYS A 36 -6.14 15.47 2.15
CA LYS A 36 -4.75 15.79 2.52
C LYS A 36 -3.70 15.23 1.55
N ASN A 37 -4.13 14.42 0.59
CA ASN A 37 -3.28 13.71 -0.36
C ASN A 37 -2.18 12.84 0.31
N ASP A 38 -2.50 12.26 1.47
CA ASP A 38 -1.65 11.27 2.16
C ASP A 38 -2.25 9.87 2.05
N MET A 39 -1.44 8.83 2.28
CA MET A 39 -1.88 7.43 2.17
C MET A 39 -2.10 6.75 3.52
N HIS A 40 -2.08 7.51 4.62
CA HIS A 40 -2.09 6.93 5.97
C HIS A 40 -3.37 6.13 6.23
N ARG A 41 -4.53 6.66 5.79
CA ARG A 41 -5.82 5.98 5.94
C ARG A 41 -5.90 4.74 5.07
N GLU A 42 -5.51 4.83 3.80
CA GLU A 42 -5.49 3.69 2.88
C GLU A 42 -4.63 2.54 3.42
N ILE A 43 -3.40 2.85 3.85
CA ILE A 43 -2.47 1.86 4.40
C ILE A 43 -3.03 1.24 5.69
N SER A 44 -3.71 2.04 6.53
CA SER A 44 -4.40 1.53 7.72
C SER A 44 -5.52 0.54 7.36
N GLU A 45 -6.34 0.86 6.36
CA GLU A 45 -7.42 -0.01 5.87
C GLU A 45 -6.87 -1.31 5.25
N ARG A 46 -5.73 -1.23 4.56
CA ARG A 46 -5.03 -2.40 4.01
C ARG A 46 -4.45 -3.29 5.08
N ILE A 47 -3.82 -2.72 6.10
CA ILE A 47 -3.34 -3.48 7.27
C ILE A 47 -4.51 -4.12 8.02
N ALA A 48 -5.65 -3.43 8.16
CA ALA A 48 -6.85 -3.99 8.78
C ALA A 48 -7.39 -5.18 7.96
N SER A 49 -7.46 -5.04 6.64
CA SER A 49 -7.86 -6.11 5.71
C SER A 49 -6.89 -7.29 5.75
N GLY A 50 -5.59 -7.00 5.78
CA GLY A 50 -4.53 -7.98 5.97
C GLY A 50 -4.64 -8.72 7.31
N ASN A 51 -4.97 -8.03 8.40
CA ASN A 51 -5.19 -8.67 9.69
C ASN A 51 -6.40 -9.62 9.62
N ARG A 52 -7.53 -9.20 9.05
CA ARG A 52 -8.70 -10.08 8.87
C ARG A 52 -8.34 -11.35 8.09
N CYS A 53 -7.63 -11.20 6.96
CA CYS A 53 -7.15 -12.31 6.15
C CYS A 53 -6.14 -13.19 6.91
N TYR A 54 -5.20 -12.59 7.63
CA TYR A 54 -4.25 -13.33 8.47
C TYR A 54 -4.95 -14.17 9.53
N HIS A 55 -5.98 -13.61 10.19
CA HIS A 55 -6.74 -14.33 11.20
C HIS A 55 -7.51 -15.51 10.63
N SER A 56 -8.10 -15.39 9.42
CA SER A 56 -8.82 -16.49 8.77
C SER A 56 -7.89 -17.66 8.41
N ILE A 57 -6.66 -17.38 7.95
CA ILE A 57 -5.68 -18.43 7.61
C ILE A 57 -4.72 -18.79 8.76
N SER A 58 -4.91 -18.21 9.95
CA SER A 58 -3.96 -18.33 11.06
C SER A 58 -3.74 -19.77 11.52
N LYS A 59 -4.79 -20.61 11.46
CA LYS A 59 -4.72 -22.04 11.78
C LYS A 59 -3.78 -22.78 10.82
N LEU A 60 -3.83 -22.46 9.52
CA LEU A 60 -2.94 -23.05 8.52
C LEU A 60 -1.48 -22.61 8.76
N LEU A 61 -1.26 -21.33 9.03
CA LEU A 61 0.09 -20.81 9.32
C LEU A 61 0.69 -21.43 10.60
N LYS A 62 -0.12 -21.81 11.57
CA LYS A 62 0.31 -22.48 12.80
C LYS A 62 0.42 -24.01 12.70
N SER A 63 -0.24 -24.62 11.70
CA SER A 63 -0.29 -26.08 11.56
C SER A 63 1.10 -26.69 11.43
N LYS A 64 1.38 -27.76 12.18
CA LYS A 64 2.62 -28.54 12.06
C LYS A 64 2.63 -29.44 10.80
N LEU A 65 1.46 -29.68 10.20
CA LEU A 65 1.31 -30.49 8.99
C LEU A 65 1.83 -29.76 7.74
N LEU A 66 1.83 -28.43 7.75
CA LEU A 66 2.31 -27.63 6.62
C LEU A 66 3.78 -27.29 6.78
N SER A 67 4.55 -27.51 5.72
CA SER A 67 5.95 -27.10 5.65
C SER A 67 6.07 -25.57 5.74
N ARG A 68 7.23 -25.09 6.21
CA ARG A 68 7.56 -23.65 6.18
C ARG A 68 7.46 -23.07 4.77
N LYS A 69 7.87 -23.83 3.75
CA LYS A 69 7.78 -23.42 2.33
C LYS A 69 6.33 -23.19 1.90
N SER A 70 5.41 -24.10 2.23
CA SER A 70 3.99 -23.98 1.90
C SER A 70 3.34 -22.79 2.62
N LYS A 71 3.69 -22.54 3.89
CA LYS A 71 3.23 -21.37 4.64
C LYS A 71 3.76 -20.05 4.08
N THR A 72 5.03 -20.03 3.68
CA THR A 72 5.63 -18.89 2.97
C THR A 72 4.89 -18.62 1.66
N LEU A 73 4.51 -19.66 0.91
CA LEU A 73 3.72 -19.53 -0.31
C LEU A 73 2.33 -18.95 -0.04
N LEU A 74 1.64 -19.42 1.01
CA LEU A 74 0.35 -18.85 1.44
C LEU A 74 0.49 -17.35 1.75
N TYR A 75 1.57 -16.96 2.44
CA TYR A 75 1.83 -15.55 2.68
C TYR A 75 2.04 -14.78 1.36
N THR A 76 2.95 -15.22 0.49
CA THR A 76 3.32 -14.46 -0.70
C THR A 76 2.21 -14.36 -1.73
N ASN A 77 1.39 -15.41 -1.88
CA ASN A 77 0.41 -15.50 -2.97
C ASN A 77 -1.01 -15.13 -2.55
N TYR A 78 -1.34 -15.25 -1.26
CA TYR A 78 -2.70 -15.01 -0.79
C TYR A 78 -2.77 -13.79 0.13
N LEU A 79 -1.95 -13.76 1.19
CA LEU A 79 -2.04 -12.69 2.19
C LEU A 79 -1.37 -11.38 1.74
N ARG A 80 -0.19 -11.46 1.10
CA ARG A 80 0.55 -10.27 0.65
C ARG A 80 -0.26 -9.46 -0.37
N PRO A 81 -0.89 -10.04 -1.42
CA PRO A 81 -1.70 -9.28 -2.37
C PRO A 81 -2.87 -8.52 -1.73
N VAL A 82 -3.50 -9.06 -0.68
CA VAL A 82 -4.58 -8.37 0.05
C VAL A 82 -4.09 -7.04 0.65
N ILE A 83 -2.84 -7.02 1.11
CA ILE A 83 -2.24 -5.86 1.76
C ILE A 83 -1.65 -4.91 0.74
N THR A 84 -1.00 -5.44 -0.30
CA THR A 84 -0.30 -4.64 -1.32
C THR A 84 -1.20 -4.23 -2.48
N TYR A 85 -2.52 -4.36 -2.35
CA TYR A 85 -3.45 -3.92 -3.38
C TYR A 85 -3.30 -2.42 -3.64
N ALA A 86 -3.14 -2.06 -4.93
CA ALA A 86 -2.91 -0.70 -5.40
C ALA A 86 -1.68 0.01 -4.78
N CYS A 87 -0.71 -0.75 -4.26
CA CYS A 87 0.48 -0.18 -3.64
C CYS A 87 1.35 0.63 -4.61
N GLU A 88 1.14 0.45 -5.91
CA GLU A 88 1.78 1.20 -6.99
C GLU A 88 1.48 2.71 -6.88
N THR A 89 0.27 3.06 -6.42
CA THR A 89 -0.22 4.45 -6.37
C THR A 89 0.12 5.17 -5.07
N TRP A 90 0.66 4.48 -4.06
CA TRP A 90 0.79 5.05 -2.71
C TRP A 90 1.99 5.98 -2.56
N SER A 91 1.78 7.25 -2.22
CA SER A 91 2.79 8.14 -1.65
C SER A 91 3.12 7.79 -0.17
N SER A 92 3.69 6.61 0.09
CA SER A 92 4.01 6.15 1.46
C SER A 92 5.14 6.94 2.13
N THR A 93 5.02 7.12 3.45
CA THR A 93 6.08 7.68 4.30
C THR A 93 6.92 6.58 4.95
N LYS A 94 8.07 6.94 5.55
CA LYS A 94 8.86 6.00 6.36
C LYS A 94 8.06 5.36 7.50
N GLY A 95 7.12 6.11 8.09
CA GLY A 95 6.23 5.62 9.14
C GLY A 95 5.29 4.53 8.61
N ASP A 96 4.71 4.74 7.44
CA ASP A 96 3.84 3.76 6.80
C ASP A 96 4.58 2.49 6.38
N ASP A 97 5.75 2.65 5.78
CA ASP A 97 6.64 1.54 5.42
C ASP A 97 6.99 0.68 6.65
N ASN A 98 7.24 1.32 7.80
CA ASN A 98 7.50 0.61 9.05
C ASN A 98 6.26 -0.14 9.54
N ARG A 99 5.05 0.43 9.44
CA ARG A 99 3.79 -0.25 9.82
C ARG A 99 3.56 -1.50 8.98
N LEU A 100 3.81 -1.42 7.67
CA LEU A 100 3.74 -2.57 6.76
C LEU A 100 4.80 -3.63 7.11
N ALA A 101 6.03 -3.20 7.39
CA ALA A 101 7.10 -4.11 7.80
C ALA A 101 6.79 -4.81 9.15
N ILE A 102 6.20 -4.11 10.11
CA ILE A 102 5.75 -4.71 11.39
C ILE A 102 4.73 -5.81 11.12
N PHE A 103 3.75 -5.55 10.24
CA PHE A 103 2.77 -6.56 9.83
C PHE A 103 3.46 -7.79 9.22
N GLU A 104 4.35 -7.61 8.24
CA GLU A 104 5.04 -8.73 7.59
C GLU A 104 5.84 -9.54 8.62
N ARG A 105 6.62 -8.88 9.48
CA ARG A 105 7.40 -9.59 10.50
C ARG A 105 6.51 -10.32 11.52
N LYS A 106 5.30 -9.85 11.81
CA LYS A 106 4.31 -10.58 12.63
C LYS A 106 3.94 -11.91 11.95
N VAL A 107 3.65 -11.88 10.65
CA VAL A 107 3.32 -13.09 9.87
C VAL A 107 4.52 -14.03 9.79
N LEU A 108 5.70 -13.53 9.41
CA LEU A 108 6.90 -14.35 9.24
C LEU A 108 7.34 -15.02 10.54
N ARG A 109 7.22 -14.35 11.69
CA ARG A 109 7.51 -14.97 12.99
C ARG A 109 6.57 -16.12 13.32
N ASN A 110 5.31 -16.06 12.90
CA ASN A 110 4.41 -17.18 13.05
C ASN A 110 4.82 -18.36 12.15
N ILE A 111 5.25 -18.08 10.91
CA ILE A 111 5.69 -19.11 9.96
C ILE A 111 6.97 -19.82 10.43
N PHE A 112 7.99 -19.05 10.80
CA PHE A 112 9.32 -19.59 11.12
C PHE A 112 9.49 -19.98 12.58
N GLY A 113 8.63 -19.48 13.46
CA GLY A 113 8.66 -19.76 14.89
C GLY A 113 9.90 -19.21 15.61
N PRO A 114 9.99 -19.47 16.92
CA PRO A 114 11.14 -19.09 17.74
C PRO A 114 12.40 -19.87 17.35
N ILE A 115 13.52 -19.43 17.89
CA ILE A 115 14.80 -20.17 17.85
C ILE A 115 15.06 -20.74 19.24
N TYR A 116 15.58 -21.97 19.31
CA TYR A 116 15.97 -22.57 20.59
C TYR A 116 17.42 -22.18 20.89
N ASN A 117 17.65 -21.54 22.03
CA ASN A 117 18.98 -21.21 22.51
C ASN A 117 19.48 -22.39 23.36
N THR A 118 20.51 -23.08 22.88
CA THR A 118 21.07 -24.27 23.56
C THR A 118 21.78 -23.93 24.87
N GLU A 119 22.44 -22.77 24.94
CA GLU A 119 23.18 -22.32 26.12
C GLU A 119 22.24 -21.98 27.27
N LEU A 120 21.19 -21.22 26.96
CA LEU A 120 20.21 -20.77 27.95
C LEU A 120 19.03 -21.74 28.14
N ARG A 121 18.94 -22.79 27.31
CA ARG A 121 17.83 -23.78 27.28
C ARG A 121 16.43 -23.15 27.18
N ILE A 122 16.31 -22.01 26.49
CA ILE A 122 15.04 -21.28 26.31
C ILE A 122 14.73 -21.04 24.83
N PHE A 123 13.44 -20.88 24.52
CA PHE A 123 13.01 -20.42 23.21
C PHE A 123 13.00 -18.90 23.16
N GLU A 124 13.77 -18.34 22.21
CA GLU A 124 13.88 -16.91 22.02
C GLU A 124 13.11 -16.43 20.79
N ARG A 125 12.70 -15.16 20.85
CA ARG A 125 12.14 -14.47 19.71
C ARG A 125 13.22 -14.26 18.66
N ARG A 126 12.98 -14.77 17.45
CA ARG A 126 13.88 -14.59 16.31
C ARG A 126 14.07 -13.11 15.96
N LYS A 127 15.34 -12.71 15.74
CA LYS A 127 15.76 -11.38 15.30
C LYS A 127 15.24 -11.05 13.89
N ASN A 128 15.21 -9.77 13.54
CA ASN A 128 14.66 -9.32 12.25
C ASN A 128 15.51 -9.81 11.07
N GLU A 129 16.83 -9.78 11.25
CA GLU A 129 17.84 -10.14 10.25
C GLU A 129 17.71 -11.62 9.88
N ASP A 130 17.57 -12.49 10.87
CA ASP A 130 17.37 -13.93 10.68
C ASP A 130 16.04 -14.24 9.99
N LEU A 131 14.98 -13.48 10.27
CA LEU A 131 13.70 -13.62 9.59
C LEU A 131 13.83 -13.30 8.10
N TYR A 132 14.52 -12.23 7.74
CA TYR A 132 14.72 -11.87 6.34
C TYR A 132 15.61 -12.87 5.61
N ARG A 133 16.66 -13.37 6.28
CA ARG A 133 17.51 -14.43 5.74
C ARG A 133 16.70 -15.69 5.43
N LEU A 134 15.86 -16.15 6.36
CA LEU A 134 15.00 -17.32 6.17
C LEU A 134 13.89 -17.12 5.13
N PHE A 135 13.35 -15.91 5.04
CA PHE A 135 12.30 -15.61 4.08
C PHE A 135 12.85 -15.61 2.64
N SER A 136 14.11 -15.19 2.46
CA SER A 136 14.88 -15.26 1.21
C SER A 136 14.14 -14.69 -0.01
N LYS A 137 13.25 -13.71 0.21
CA LYS A 137 12.41 -13.05 -0.79
C LYS A 137 12.35 -11.56 -0.48
N PRO A 138 12.01 -10.70 -1.45
CA PRO A 138 11.80 -9.28 -1.20
C PRO A 138 10.79 -9.08 -0.07
N ASN A 139 11.19 -8.35 0.97
CA ASN A 139 10.32 -7.91 2.05
C ASN A 139 9.22 -6.99 1.46
N ILE A 140 8.20 -6.69 2.27
CA ILE A 140 7.01 -5.99 1.78
C ILE A 140 7.34 -4.59 1.23
N THR A 141 8.27 -3.86 1.85
CA THR A 141 8.64 -2.51 1.41
C THR A 141 9.42 -2.54 0.10
N THR A 142 10.37 -3.47 -0.05
CA THR A 142 11.09 -3.71 -1.31
C THR A 142 10.13 -4.19 -2.39
N TYR A 143 9.18 -5.07 -2.05
CA TYR A 143 8.16 -5.55 -3.00
C TYR A 143 7.30 -4.41 -3.54
N ILE A 144 6.84 -3.49 -2.67
CA ILE A 144 6.07 -2.31 -3.10
C ILE A 144 6.91 -1.43 -4.03
N LYS A 145 8.19 -1.21 -3.72
CA LYS A 145 9.10 -0.45 -4.59
C LYS A 145 9.25 -1.11 -5.97
N ILE A 146 9.40 -2.43 -6.01
CA ILE A 146 9.45 -3.19 -7.27
C ILE A 146 8.15 -2.98 -8.06
N LYS A 147 6.98 -3.12 -7.43
CA LYS A 147 5.67 -2.93 -8.08
C LYS A 147 5.50 -1.53 -8.66
N ARG A 148 5.96 -0.50 -7.93
CA ARG A 148 5.97 0.88 -8.42
C ARG A 148 6.85 1.05 -9.65
N MET A 149 8.03 0.43 -9.67
CA MET A 149 8.93 0.48 -10.84
C MET A 149 8.36 -0.30 -12.03
N GLU A 150 7.71 -1.44 -11.80
CA GLU A 150 7.01 -2.21 -12.84
C GLU A 150 5.89 -1.37 -13.47
N TRP A 151 5.08 -0.71 -12.64
CA TRP A 151 4.02 0.19 -13.10
C TRP A 151 4.57 1.40 -13.85
N PHE A 152 5.61 2.05 -13.33
CA PHE A 152 6.29 3.13 -14.04
C PHE A 152 6.77 2.69 -15.42
N GLY A 153 7.41 1.52 -15.51
CA GLY A 153 7.86 0.96 -16.78
C GLY A 153 6.71 0.70 -17.75
N HIS A 154 5.56 0.25 -17.25
CA HIS A 154 4.35 0.09 -18.07
C HIS A 154 3.87 1.44 -18.63
N VAL A 155 3.73 2.46 -17.78
CA VAL A 155 3.34 3.81 -18.20
C VAL A 155 4.34 4.40 -19.20
N TRP A 156 5.64 4.19 -18.99
CA TRP A 156 6.68 4.69 -19.88
C TRP A 156 6.58 4.13 -21.31
N ARG A 157 6.06 2.90 -21.47
CA ARG A 157 5.85 2.26 -22.77
C ARG A 157 4.48 2.57 -23.39
N ALA A 158 3.57 3.20 -22.65
CA ALA A 158 2.23 3.54 -23.13
C ALA A 158 2.25 4.85 -23.92
N ASP A 159 2.70 4.80 -25.18
CA ASP A 159 2.73 5.97 -26.06
C ASP A 159 1.33 6.53 -26.31
N GLY A 160 1.20 7.87 -26.24
CA GLY A 160 -0.07 8.56 -26.38
C GLY A 160 -0.97 8.56 -25.13
N ASP A 161 -0.65 7.78 -24.10
CA ASP A 161 -1.39 7.74 -22.84
C ASP A 161 -1.29 9.10 -22.12
N ILE A 162 -2.43 9.56 -21.61
CA ILE A 162 -2.53 10.76 -20.79
C ILE A 162 -1.64 10.68 -19.55
N ILE A 163 -1.47 9.49 -18.96
CA ILE A 163 -0.64 9.30 -17.78
C ILE A 163 0.84 9.49 -18.13
N LYS A 164 1.29 8.99 -19.29
CA LYS A 164 2.66 9.22 -19.77
C LYS A 164 2.90 10.70 -20.01
N LYS A 165 1.95 11.39 -20.67
CA LYS A 165 2.02 12.85 -20.89
C LYS A 165 2.14 13.62 -19.58
N VAL A 166 1.31 13.32 -18.58
CA VAL A 166 1.36 13.96 -17.26
C VAL A 166 2.72 13.76 -16.57
N LEU A 167 3.41 12.63 -16.80
CA LEU A 167 4.74 12.38 -16.22
C LEU A 167 5.87 13.09 -16.96
N THR A 168 5.78 13.25 -18.28
CA THR A 168 6.86 13.78 -19.12
C THR A 168 6.72 15.26 -19.44
N GLU A 169 5.50 15.77 -19.50
CA GLU A 169 5.23 17.14 -19.92
C GLU A 169 5.26 18.09 -18.72
N THR A 170 6.07 19.13 -18.82
CA THR A 170 6.06 20.23 -17.85
C THR A 170 4.79 21.05 -18.06
N ILE A 171 3.96 21.19 -17.03
CA ILE A 171 2.78 22.07 -17.09
C ILE A 171 3.25 23.51 -17.33
N GLN A 172 3.16 23.98 -18.57
CA GLN A 172 3.28 25.39 -18.86
C GLN A 172 2.05 26.08 -18.29
N LYS A 173 2.20 26.79 -17.16
CA LYS A 173 1.15 27.67 -16.62
C LYS A 173 0.92 28.83 -17.60
N LYS A 174 0.17 28.62 -18.69
CA LYS A 174 -0.49 29.73 -19.37
C LYS A 174 -1.63 30.19 -18.45
N LYS A 175 -1.52 31.40 -17.91
CA LYS A 175 -2.66 32.10 -17.32
C LYS A 175 -3.70 32.26 -18.42
N THR A 176 -4.73 31.42 -18.43
CA THR A 176 -5.88 31.64 -19.28
C THR A 176 -6.66 32.80 -18.69
N ASN A 177 -6.48 34.00 -19.25
CA ASN A 177 -7.34 35.14 -18.96
C ASN A 177 -8.71 34.80 -19.52
N TRP A 178 -9.60 34.29 -18.68
CA TRP A 178 -11.02 34.22 -19.00
C TRP A 178 -11.52 35.67 -19.09
N GLN A 179 -11.59 36.21 -20.31
CA GLN A 179 -12.33 37.44 -20.55
C GLN A 179 -13.81 37.10 -20.37
N THR A 180 -14.40 37.59 -19.28
CA THR A 180 -15.85 37.69 -19.15
C THR A 180 -16.33 38.64 -20.23
N THR A 181 -17.00 38.11 -21.25
CA THR A 181 -17.81 38.92 -22.16
C THR A 181 -19.07 39.33 -21.39
N ASN A 182 -19.28 40.65 -21.33
CA ASN A 182 -20.42 41.31 -20.68
C ASN A 182 -21.77 40.88 -21.30
#